data_AF-A0A3S2VEK3-F1
#
_entry.id   AF-A0A3S2VEK3-F1
#
_cell.length_a   1.000
_cell.length_b   1.000
_cell.length_c   1.000
_cell.angle_alpha   90.00
_cell.angle_beta   90.00
_cell.angle_gamma   90.00
#
_symmetry.space_group_name_H-M   'P 1'
#
loop_
_entity.id
_entity.type
_entity.pdbx_description
1 polymer ?
#
loop_
_entity_poly.entity_id
_entity_poly.type
_entity_poly.pdbx_seq_one_letter_code
_entity_poly.pdbx_strand_id
1 'polypeptide(L)' 'MSSALFAQLERLRADGALVLLKWDPERVVDRCTVVVTRSDTDYAWRKDSDDIAGAVAEAVAAYWAAHAGGAG' A
#
# COMPACT_ATOMS: atom_id res chain seq x y z
N MET A 1 7.36 8.08 11.86
CA MET A 1 6.10 7.86 11.08
C MET A 1 4.95 8.49 11.83
N SER A 2 4.12 9.31 11.17
CA SER A 2 2.93 9.89 11.80
C SER A 2 1.90 8.81 12.18
N SER A 3 1.11 9.02 13.23
CA SER A 3 0.02 8.13 13.67
C SER A 3 -0.99 7.78 12.56
N ALA A 4 -1.23 8.70 11.62
CA ALA A 4 -2.16 8.51 10.50
C ALA A 4 -1.71 7.42 9.50
N LEU A 5 -0.43 7.42 9.11
CA LEU A 5 0.13 6.43 8.20
C LEU A 5 0.04 5.01 8.79
N PHE A 6 0.35 4.88 10.08
CA PHE A 6 0.24 3.60 10.76
C PHE A 6 -1.21 3.09 10.79
N ALA A 7 -2.18 3.98 11.09
CA ALA A 7 -3.59 3.61 11.06
C ALA A 7 -4.07 3.15 9.66
N GLN A 8 -3.55 3.73 8.59
CA GLN A 8 -3.84 3.29 7.22
C GLN A 8 -3.30 1.87 6.93
N LEU A 9 -2.06 1.60 7.34
CA LEU A 9 -1.45 0.27 7.20
C LEU A 9 -2.20 -0.79 8.02
N GLU A 10 -2.60 -0.44 9.24
CA GLU A 10 -3.40 -1.33 10.10
C GLU A 10 -4.76 -1.67 9.48
N ARG A 11 -5.41 -0.72 8.80
CA ARG A 11 -6.67 -0.98 8.08
C ARG A 11 -6.49 -1.96 6.93
N LEU A 12 -5.42 -1.81 6.14
CA LEU A 12 -5.08 -2.77 5.07
C LEU A 12 -4.79 -4.16 5.64
N ARG A 13 -3.97 -4.23 6.71
CA ARG A 13 -3.64 -5.47 7.41
C ARG A 13 -4.90 -6.16 7.96
N ALA A 14 -5.80 -5.41 8.58
CA ALA A 14 -7.03 -5.94 9.17
C ALA A 14 -7.96 -6.58 8.12
N ASP A 15 -7.91 -6.12 6.87
CA ASP A 15 -8.68 -6.66 5.76
C ASP A 15 -7.96 -7.79 5.00
N GLY A 16 -6.78 -8.21 5.47
CA GLY A 16 -6.02 -9.31 4.89
C GLY A 16 -5.03 -8.91 3.80
N ALA A 17 -4.83 -7.61 3.55
CA ALA A 17 -3.83 -7.17 2.59
C ALA A 17 -2.39 -7.27 3.17
N LEU A 18 -1.47 -7.67 2.31
CA LEU A 18 -0.02 -7.58 2.51
C LEU A 18 0.45 -6.21 2.00
N VAL A 19 1.20 -5.50 2.84
CA VAL A 19 1.88 -4.26 2.47
C VAL A 19 3.39 -4.46 2.56
N LEU A 20 4.11 -4.17 1.47
CA LEU A 20 5.56 -4.24 1.39
C LEU A 20 6.13 -2.88 0.99
N LEU A 21 7.01 -2.35 1.83
CA LEU A 21 7.83 -1.17 1.56
C LEU A 21 9.26 -1.63 1.33
N LYS A 22 9.77 -1.47 0.11
CA LYS A 22 11.11 -1.92 -0.27
C LYS A 22 11.97 -0.73 -0.71
N TRP A 23 13.05 -0.47 0.02
CA TRP A 23 14.11 0.42 -0.44
C TRP A 23 15.13 -0.37 -1.24
N ASP A 24 15.56 0.20 -2.37
CA ASP A 24 16.58 -0.37 -3.23
C ASP A 24 17.80 0.56 -3.22
N PRO A 25 18.88 0.22 -2.50
CA PRO A 25 20.04 1.11 -2.36
C PRO A 25 20.83 1.29 -3.66
N GLU A 26 20.58 0.46 -4.68
CA GLU A 26 21.21 0.58 -6.01
C GLU A 26 20.44 1.52 -6.94
N ARG A 27 19.20 1.88 -6.58
CA ARG A 27 18.40 2.89 -7.28
C ARG A 27 18.58 4.23 -6.58
N VAL A 28 18.44 5.33 -7.34
CA VAL A 28 18.54 6.73 -6.88
C VAL A 28 18.06 6.87 -5.44
N VAL A 29 18.95 7.37 -4.58
CA VAL A 29 18.78 7.51 -3.12
C VAL A 29 17.37 8.01 -2.81
N ASP A 30 16.73 7.37 -1.82
CA ASP A 30 15.38 7.65 -1.29
C ASP A 30 14.16 7.13 -2.07
N ARG A 31 14.33 6.35 -3.15
CA ARG A 31 13.19 5.71 -3.83
C ARG A 31 12.77 4.40 -3.15
N CYS A 32 11.53 4.35 -2.66
CA CYS A 32 10.89 3.18 -2.08
C CYS A 32 9.84 2.60 -3.06
N THR A 33 9.85 1.29 -3.27
CA THR A 33 8.74 0.59 -3.91
C THR A 33 7.70 0.23 -2.85
N VAL A 34 6.49 0.77 -2.99
CA VAL A 34 5.32 0.40 -2.20
C VAL A 34 4.53 -0.64 -2.98
N VAL A 35 4.21 -1.76 -2.35
CA VAL A 35 3.38 -2.84 -2.90
C VAL A 35 2.25 -3.15 -1.93
N VAL A 36 1.02 -3.24 -2.44
CA VAL A 36 -0.16 -3.71 -1.70
C VAL A 36 -0.81 -4.83 -2.50
N THR A 37 -0.94 -6.01 -1.90
CA THR A 37 -1.56 -7.18 -2.51
C THR A 37 -2.52 -7.84 -1.55
N ARG A 38 -3.52 -8.56 -2.04
CA ARG A 38 -4.41 -9.37 -1.20
C ARG A 38 -4.63 -10.73 -1.84
N SER A 39 -4.08 -11.78 -1.22
CA SER A 39 -3.88 -13.09 -1.85
C SER A 39 -5.15 -13.89 -2.12
N ASP A 40 -6.25 -13.62 -1.43
CA ASP A 40 -7.59 -14.18 -1.68
C ASP A 40 -8.33 -13.45 -2.81
N THR A 41 -7.69 -12.46 -3.44
CA THR A 41 -8.18 -11.71 -4.59
C THR A 41 -7.09 -11.59 -5.65
N ASP A 42 -7.43 -11.15 -6.86
CA ASP A 42 -6.44 -10.77 -7.88
C ASP A 42 -5.93 -9.32 -7.70
N TYR A 43 -6.12 -8.72 -6.52
CA TYR A 43 -5.70 -7.35 -6.26
C TYR A 43 -4.18 -7.25 -6.07
N ALA A 44 -3.55 -6.44 -6.92
CA ALA A 44 -2.18 -5.98 -6.77
C ALA A 44 -2.06 -4.51 -7.16
N TRP A 45 -1.36 -3.75 -6.31
CA TRP A 45 -1.01 -2.35 -6.55
C TRP A 45 0.47 -2.15 -6.24
N ARG A 46 1.16 -1.39 -7.09
CA ARG A 46 2.59 -1.11 -6.95
C ARG A 46 2.92 0.29 -7.43
N LYS A 47 3.76 1.00 -6.67
CA LYS A 47 4.32 2.30 -7.06
C LYS A 47 5.71 2.50 -6.50
N ASP A 48 6.62 3.02 -7.33
CA ASP A 48 7.90 3.54 -6.85
C ASP A 48 7.71 5.03 -6.48
N SER A 49 8.12 5.43 -5.28
CA SER A 49 7.92 6.79 -4.75
C SER A 49 9.03 7.18 -3.78
N ASP A 50 9.39 8.47 -3.77
CA ASP A 50 10.19 9.12 -2.73
C ASP A 50 9.29 9.70 -1.60
N ASP A 51 8.02 10.00 -1.90
CA ASP A 51 6.98 10.25 -0.89
C ASP A 51 6.24 8.94 -0.52
N ILE A 52 6.68 8.30 0.56
CA ILE A 52 6.10 7.06 1.07
C ILE A 52 4.70 7.28 1.64
N ALA A 53 4.49 8.40 2.34
CA ALA A 53 3.21 8.66 3.00
C ALA A 53 2.11 8.91 1.95
N GLY A 54 2.41 9.70 0.92
CA GLY A 54 1.52 9.90 -0.22
C GLY A 54 1.25 8.61 -0.99
N ALA A 55 2.28 7.80 -1.26
CA ALA A 55 2.12 6.53 -1.97
C ALA A 55 1.25 5.53 -1.19
N VAL A 56 1.40 5.44 0.13
CA VAL A 56 0.53 4.57 0.96
C VAL A 56 -0.90 5.10 0.98
N ALA A 57 -1.11 6.42 1.10
CA ALA A 57 -2.46 6.99 1.06
C ALA A 57 -3.17 6.70 -0.26
N GLU A 58 -2.45 6.79 -1.39
CA GLU A 58 -2.95 6.42 -2.71
C GLU A 58 -3.28 4.93 -2.82
N ALA A 59 -2.38 4.06 -2.33
CA ALA A 59 -2.59 2.62 -2.33
C ALA A 59 -3.85 2.22 -1.54
N VAL A 60 -4.08 2.86 -0.40
CA VAL A 60 -5.28 2.66 0.44
C VAL A 60 -6.54 3.07 -0.31
N ALA A 61 -6.53 4.23 -0.96
CA ALA A 61 -7.68 4.69 -1.74
C ALA A 61 -8.00 3.75 -2.91
N ALA A 62 -6.96 3.34 -3.66
CA ALA A 62 -7.09 2.38 -4.76
C ALA A 62 -7.62 1.02 -4.28
N TYR A 63 -7.13 0.55 -3.13
CA TYR A 63 -7.55 -0.72 -2.53
C TYR A 63 -9.03 -0.72 -2.21
N TRP A 64 -9.52 0.29 -1.49
CA TRP A 64 -10.94 0.36 -1.13
C TRP A 64 -11.84 0.60 -2.34
N ALA A 65 -11.39 1.37 -3.34
CA ALA A 65 -12.14 1.52 -4.59
C ALA A 65 -12.32 0.17 -5.32
N ALA A 66 -11.29 -0.68 -5.34
CA ALA A 66 -11.35 -2.00 -5.95
C ALA A 66 -12.27 -2.99 -5.19
N HIS A 67 -12.37 -2.85 -3.86
CA HIS A 67 -13.14 -3.77 -3.00
C HIS A 67 -14.51 -3.25 -2.58
N ALA A 68 -14.88 -2.01 -2.93
CA ALA A 68 -16.19 -1.42 -2.63
C ALA A 68 -17.37 -2.19 -3.24
N GLY A 69 -17.13 -3.06 -4.22
CA GLY A 69 -18.14 -3.91 -4.86
C GLY A 69 -18.28 -5.33 -4.30
N GLY A 70 -17.51 -5.72 -3.28
CA GLY A 70 -17.39 -7.11 -2.81
C GLY A 70 -18.24 -7.51 -1.60
N ALA A 71 -19.20 -6.67 -1.17
CA ALA A 71 -20.16 -7.04 -0.12
C ALA A 71 -21.37 -7.75 -0.76
N GLY A 72 -21.15 -9.00 -1.19
CA GLY A 72 -22.19 -9.96 -1.60
C GLY A 72 -22.21 -11.15 -0.67
#